data_AF-A0A7C3IAF6-F1
#
_entry.id   AF-A0A7C3IAF6-F1
#
_cell.length_a   1.000
_cell.length_b   1.000
_cell.length_c   1.000
_cell.angle_alpha   90.00
_cell.angle_beta   90.00
_cell.angle_gamma   90.00
#
_symmetry.space_group_name_H-M   'P 1'
#
loop_
_entity.id
_entity.type
_entity.pdbx_description
1 polymer ?
#
loop_
_entity_poly.entity_id
_entity_poly.type
_entity_poly.pdbx_seq_one_letter_code
_entity_poly.pdbx_strand_id
1 'polypeptide(L)'
;MRKIYIFTAVLMLLMVGWAILAYSMPYINPSRRIVEDFSGVPLRVDGWNGTNLPPKIGDLKILSTASILSRIYENEMGDQAWVSILFGLDLGDFHQPEVCLKGTGLAVTGSKIVTIKPKGLPAHKAALLTLTHERGEGEGVMLYWFYIAGRSVPVMGGSKVRALWDQMFGEGIKPSAKVMVQMFPIYDRDSAEKLVIDLAEKLEPSMHEVLSKEPRYEPSDALIKRLERQQNQDE
;
A
#
# COMPACT_ATOMS: atom_id res chain seq x y z
N MET A 1 53.67 10.31 3.66
CA MET A 1 53.47 8.87 3.97
C MET A 1 52.50 8.64 5.14
N ARG A 2 52.76 9.09 6.38
CA ARG A 2 51.87 8.87 7.56
C ARG A 2 50.38 9.23 7.35
N LYS A 3 50.07 10.34 6.66
CA LYS A 3 48.69 10.75 6.36
C LYS A 3 47.95 9.79 5.42
N ILE A 4 48.67 9.13 4.51
CA ILE A 4 48.10 8.17 3.56
C ILE A 4 47.67 6.91 4.30
N TYR A 5 48.50 6.38 5.20
CA TYR A 5 48.15 5.20 6.00
C TYR A 5 46.95 5.42 6.91
N ILE A 6 46.82 6.61 7.53
CA ILE A 6 45.65 6.96 8.34
C ILE A 6 44.39 7.00 7.47
N PHE A 7 44.46 7.64 6.30
CA PHE A 7 43.33 7.70 5.37
C PHE A 7 42.91 6.31 4.90
N THR A 8 43.86 5.45 4.50
CA THR A 8 43.55 4.10 4.05
C THR A 8 42.97 3.24 5.18
N ALA A 9 43.46 3.37 6.41
CA ALA A 9 42.92 2.66 7.57
C ALA A 9 41.47 3.07 7.89
N VAL A 10 41.16 4.37 7.83
CA VAL A 10 39.80 4.89 8.02
C VAL A 10 38.87 4.37 6.91
N LEU A 11 39.32 4.39 5.65
CA LEU A 11 38.54 3.88 4.52
C LEU A 11 38.26 2.37 4.67
N MET A 12 39.25 1.59 5.08
CA MET A 12 39.07 0.16 5.35
C MET A 12 38.08 -0.09 6.48
N LEU A 13 38.18 0.67 7.59
CA LEU A 13 37.21 0.58 8.70
C LEU A 13 35.79 0.93 8.25
N LEU A 14 35.62 1.94 7.40
CA LEU A 14 34.31 2.29 6.84
C LEU A 14 33.78 1.17 5.94
N MET A 15 34.60 0.57 5.08
CA MET A 15 34.15 -0.53 4.21
C MET A 15 33.81 -1.79 5.00
N VAL A 16 34.59 -2.14 6.02
CA VAL A 16 34.27 -3.26 6.92
C VAL A 16 32.99 -2.96 7.71
N GLY A 17 32.82 -1.73 8.20
CA GLY A 17 31.58 -1.29 8.84
C GLY A 17 30.38 -1.44 7.92
N TRP A 18 30.48 -1.01 6.66
CA TRP A 18 29.45 -1.17 5.64
C TRP A 18 29.17 -2.64 5.30
N ALA A 19 30.20 -3.49 5.22
CA ALA A 19 30.02 -4.92 4.95
C ALA A 19 29.29 -5.62 6.10
N ILE A 20 29.65 -5.32 7.35
CA ILE A 20 28.95 -5.84 8.54
C ILE A 20 27.51 -5.34 8.56
N LEU A 21 27.27 -4.06 8.25
CA LEU A 21 25.93 -3.48 8.15
C LEU A 21 25.08 -4.19 7.10
N ALA A 22 25.63 -4.38 5.90
CA ALA A 22 24.94 -5.06 4.80
C ALA A 22 24.65 -6.53 5.13
N TYR A 23 25.58 -7.22 5.79
CA TYR A 23 25.41 -8.62 6.20
C TYR A 23 24.39 -8.79 7.34
N SER A 24 24.32 -7.81 8.25
CA SER A 24 23.37 -7.82 9.37
C SER A 24 21.97 -7.34 9.00
N MET A 25 21.80 -6.71 7.82
CA MET A 25 20.47 -6.37 7.35
C MET A 25 19.66 -7.65 7.08
N PRO A 26 18.45 -7.78 7.66
CA PRO A 26 17.62 -8.94 7.44
C PRO A 26 17.33 -9.11 5.95
N TYR A 27 17.71 -10.26 5.40
CA TYR A 27 17.37 -10.63 4.03
C TYR A 27 15.85 -10.82 3.95
N ILE A 28 15.15 -9.93 3.22
CA ILE A 28 13.74 -10.15 2.86
C ILE A 28 13.74 -11.40 1.99
N ASN A 29 13.25 -12.52 2.53
CA ASN A 29 13.20 -13.77 1.78
C ASN A 29 12.01 -13.70 0.81
N PRO A 30 12.22 -13.55 -0.51
CA PRO A 30 11.13 -13.42 -1.49
C PRO A 30 10.32 -14.71 -1.64
N SER A 31 10.77 -15.82 -1.02
CA SER A 31 10.03 -17.08 -1.02
C SER A 31 8.82 -17.11 -0.10
N ARG A 32 8.59 -16.06 0.72
CA ARG A 32 7.40 -15.96 1.57
C ARG A 32 6.57 -14.73 1.22
N ARG A 33 5.26 -14.92 1.18
CA ARG A 33 4.27 -13.85 0.99
C ARG A 33 3.36 -13.73 2.19
N ILE A 34 2.86 -12.52 2.43
CA ILE A 34 1.75 -12.33 3.38
C ILE A 34 0.48 -12.96 2.79
N VAL A 35 -0.25 -13.67 3.64
CA VAL A 35 -1.59 -14.20 3.37
C VAL A 35 -2.55 -13.56 4.37
N GLU A 36 -3.28 -12.58 3.90
CA GLU A 36 -4.24 -11.88 4.73
C GLU A 36 -5.68 -12.25 4.34
N ASP A 37 -6.53 -12.42 5.35
CA ASP A 37 -7.96 -12.57 5.15
C ASP A 37 -8.64 -11.22 5.38
N PHE A 38 -8.99 -10.56 4.28
CA PHE A 38 -9.69 -9.28 4.31
C PHE A 38 -11.20 -9.41 4.61
N SER A 39 -11.68 -10.56 5.09
CA SER A 39 -13.06 -10.74 5.55
C SER A 39 -13.47 -9.78 6.66
N GLY A 40 -12.50 -9.31 7.46
CA GLY A 40 -12.72 -8.28 8.48
C GLY A 40 -13.03 -6.89 7.92
N VAL A 41 -12.68 -6.61 6.65
CA VAL A 41 -13.15 -5.41 5.98
C VAL A 41 -14.59 -5.67 5.52
N PRO A 42 -15.59 -4.88 5.91
CA PRO A 42 -16.99 -5.20 5.64
C PRO A 42 -17.36 -4.95 4.17
N LEU A 43 -18.30 -5.75 3.64
CA LEU A 43 -18.93 -5.46 2.34
C LEU A 43 -20.08 -4.46 2.45
N ARG A 44 -20.50 -4.08 3.66
CA ARG A 44 -21.55 -3.07 3.86
C ARG A 44 -21.11 -2.10 4.94
N VAL A 45 -21.15 -0.81 4.64
CA VAL A 45 -20.77 0.22 5.62
C VAL A 45 -21.54 1.50 5.34
N ASP A 46 -22.37 1.93 6.29
CA ASP A 46 -23.08 3.22 6.28
C ASP A 46 -23.56 3.71 4.90
N GLY A 47 -24.41 2.91 4.25
CA GLY A 47 -25.03 3.22 2.95
C GLY A 47 -24.23 2.76 1.72
N TRP A 48 -23.02 2.25 1.91
CA TRP A 48 -22.19 1.68 0.84
C TRP A 48 -22.30 0.16 0.79
N ASN A 49 -22.40 -0.39 -0.42
CA ASN A 49 -22.39 -1.82 -0.72
C ASN A 49 -21.16 -2.17 -1.58
N GLY A 50 -20.31 -3.01 -1.03
CA GLY A 50 -19.06 -3.49 -1.62
C GLY A 50 -19.26 -4.78 -2.42
N THR A 51 -18.55 -4.87 -3.53
CA THR A 51 -18.37 -6.10 -4.31
C THR A 51 -16.89 -6.43 -4.43
N ASN A 52 -16.51 -7.67 -4.14
CA ASN A 52 -15.14 -8.14 -4.30
C ASN A 52 -14.76 -8.23 -5.79
N LEU A 53 -13.61 -7.68 -6.13
CA LEU A 53 -12.95 -7.91 -7.41
C LEU A 53 -11.88 -8.97 -7.20
N PRO A 54 -11.99 -10.15 -7.84
CA PRO A 54 -10.96 -11.17 -7.71
C PRO A 54 -9.62 -10.64 -8.25
N PRO A 55 -8.50 -10.88 -7.55
CA PRO A 55 -7.19 -10.47 -8.03
C PRO A 55 -6.84 -11.23 -9.31
N LYS A 56 -6.25 -10.54 -10.29
CA LYS A 56 -5.75 -11.19 -11.49
C LYS A 56 -4.46 -11.93 -11.16
N ILE A 57 -4.27 -13.12 -11.73
CA ILE A 57 -3.04 -13.92 -11.51
C ILE A 57 -1.78 -13.13 -11.91
N GLY A 58 -1.86 -12.31 -12.96
CA GLY A 58 -0.76 -11.42 -13.37
C GLY A 58 -0.34 -10.45 -12.27
N ASP A 59 -1.31 -9.82 -11.59
CA ASP A 59 -1.05 -8.88 -10.50
C ASP A 59 -0.36 -9.58 -9.32
N LEU A 60 -0.79 -10.81 -9.00
CA LEU A 60 -0.20 -11.62 -7.92
C LEU A 60 1.20 -12.16 -8.24
N LYS A 61 1.56 -12.31 -9.52
CA LYS A 61 2.91 -12.66 -9.96
C LYS A 61 3.88 -11.49 -9.80
N ILE A 62 3.42 -10.27 -10.06
CA ILE A 62 4.21 -9.04 -9.86
C ILE A 62 4.34 -8.74 -8.36
N LEU A 63 3.26 -8.85 -7.60
CA LEU A 63 3.18 -8.57 -6.17
C LEU A 63 3.47 -9.84 -5.34
N SER A 64 4.63 -10.44 -5.58
CA SER A 64 4.97 -11.77 -5.08
C SER A 64 4.99 -11.89 -3.55
N THR A 65 5.21 -10.79 -2.81
CA THR A 65 5.28 -10.80 -1.34
C THR A 65 4.00 -10.29 -0.64
N ALA A 66 3.03 -9.79 -1.40
CA ALA A 66 1.90 -9.06 -0.85
C ALA A 66 0.55 -9.78 -1.04
N SER A 67 -0.39 -9.50 -0.15
CA SER A 67 -1.81 -9.77 -0.32
C SER A 67 -2.51 -8.51 -0.84
N ILE A 68 -3.54 -8.69 -1.68
CA ILE A 68 -4.30 -7.58 -2.24
C ILE A 68 -5.80 -7.77 -1.98
N LEU A 69 -6.45 -6.70 -1.53
CA LEU A 69 -7.88 -6.51 -1.59
C LEU A 69 -8.19 -5.55 -2.72
N SER A 70 -9.18 -5.89 -3.54
CA SER A 70 -9.77 -4.96 -4.51
C SER A 70 -11.29 -5.06 -4.40
N ARG A 71 -11.96 -3.92 -4.20
CA ARG A 71 -13.42 -3.84 -4.08
C ARG A 71 -13.96 -2.61 -4.80
N ILE A 72 -15.20 -2.70 -5.26
CA ILE A 72 -16.00 -1.55 -5.67
C ILE A 72 -17.08 -1.37 -4.62
N TYR A 73 -17.16 -0.19 -4.02
CA TYR A 73 -18.27 0.21 -3.16
C TYR A 73 -19.20 1.12 -3.95
N GLU A 74 -20.49 0.85 -3.88
CA GLU A 74 -21.55 1.64 -4.48
C GLU A 74 -22.51 2.13 -3.41
N ASN A 75 -22.85 3.42 -3.43
CA ASN A 75 -23.84 4.00 -2.52
C ASN A 75 -25.26 3.99 -3.13
N GLU A 76 -26.27 4.37 -2.36
CA GLU A 76 -27.66 4.45 -2.83
C GLU A 76 -27.90 5.47 -3.95
N MET A 77 -26.98 6.42 -4.14
CA MET A 77 -27.03 7.42 -5.22
C MET A 77 -26.38 6.92 -6.52
N GLY A 78 -25.79 5.71 -6.51
CA GLY A 78 -25.08 5.12 -7.65
C GLY A 78 -23.63 5.60 -7.80
N ASP A 79 -23.09 6.33 -6.83
CA ASP A 79 -21.66 6.69 -6.85
C ASP A 79 -20.82 5.45 -6.57
N GLN A 80 -19.76 5.26 -7.35
CA GLN A 80 -18.86 4.12 -7.22
C GLN A 80 -17.45 4.56 -6.80
N ALA A 81 -16.91 3.88 -5.79
CA ALA A 81 -15.55 4.06 -5.31
C ALA A 81 -14.80 2.72 -5.33
N TRP A 82 -13.65 2.68 -5.99
CA TRP A 82 -12.74 1.53 -5.93
C TRP A 82 -11.86 1.66 -4.70
N VAL A 83 -11.85 0.61 -3.88
CA VAL A 83 -11.01 0.50 -2.70
C VAL A 83 -10.01 -0.62 -2.94
N SER A 84 -8.74 -0.33 -2.70
CA SER A 84 -7.70 -1.36 -2.72
C SER A 84 -6.79 -1.26 -1.51
N ILE A 85 -6.39 -2.43 -1.02
CA ILE A 85 -5.43 -2.58 0.06
C ILE A 85 -4.33 -3.49 -0.46
N LEU A 86 -3.11 -3.00 -0.54
CA LEU A 86 -1.94 -3.81 -0.77
C LEU A 86 -1.23 -4.00 0.56
N PHE A 87 -1.08 -5.24 1.04
CA PHE A 87 -0.49 -5.54 2.35
C PHE A 87 0.68 -6.51 2.19
N GLY A 88 1.88 -6.13 2.61
CA GLY A 88 3.12 -6.80 2.21
C GLY A 88 4.28 -6.51 3.15
N LEU A 89 5.40 -7.19 2.91
CA LEU A 89 6.63 -7.04 3.70
C LEU A 89 7.63 -6.07 3.09
N ASP A 90 7.61 -5.92 1.77
CA ASP A 90 8.60 -5.10 1.08
C ASP A 90 8.13 -3.65 0.90
N LEU A 91 8.84 -2.72 1.51
CA LEU A 91 8.67 -1.27 1.29
C LEU A 91 9.01 -0.84 -0.16
N GLY A 92 9.70 -1.70 -0.90
CA GLY A 92 9.94 -1.61 -2.35
C GLY A 92 8.69 -1.90 -3.18
N ASP A 93 7.81 -2.80 -2.76
CA ASP A 93 6.56 -3.11 -3.48
C ASP A 93 5.58 -1.92 -3.42
N PHE A 94 5.71 -1.08 -2.39
CA PHE A 94 4.94 0.14 -2.24
C PHE A 94 5.64 1.30 -2.96
N HIS A 95 5.25 1.54 -4.21
CA HIS A 95 5.55 2.80 -4.89
C HIS A 95 4.41 3.80 -4.68
N GLN A 96 4.79 5.08 -4.68
CA GLN A 96 3.86 6.22 -4.71
C GLN A 96 2.99 6.14 -5.97
N PRO A 97 1.65 6.29 -5.85
CA PRO A 97 0.75 6.19 -7.00
C PRO A 97 1.15 7.08 -8.17
N GLU A 98 1.73 8.26 -7.91
CA GLU A 98 2.22 9.21 -8.91
C GLU A 98 3.24 8.61 -9.89
N VAL A 99 3.98 7.56 -9.48
CA VAL A 99 4.93 6.84 -10.33
C VAL A 99 4.20 5.81 -11.20
N CYS A 100 3.24 5.07 -10.63
CA CYS A 100 2.53 4.00 -11.33
C CYS A 100 1.43 4.52 -12.27
N LEU A 101 0.75 5.60 -11.89
CA LEU A 101 -0.40 6.16 -12.61
C LEU A 101 -0.04 6.69 -14.01
N LYS A 102 1.21 7.15 -14.19
CA LYS A 102 1.72 7.54 -15.52
C LYS A 102 1.68 6.38 -16.51
N GLY A 103 1.92 5.15 -16.05
CA GLY A 103 1.85 3.95 -16.89
C GLY A 103 0.43 3.53 -17.26
N THR A 104 -0.60 4.05 -16.56
CA THR A 104 -2.00 3.72 -16.79
C THR A 104 -2.74 4.76 -17.63
N GLY A 105 -2.03 5.77 -18.17
CA GLY A 105 -2.63 6.87 -18.91
C GLY A 105 -3.37 7.90 -18.04
N LEU A 106 -3.09 7.91 -16.72
CA LEU A 106 -3.64 8.89 -15.78
C LEU A 106 -2.55 9.90 -15.40
N ALA A 107 -2.86 11.18 -15.58
CA ALA A 107 -2.01 12.29 -15.15
C ALA A 107 -2.52 12.87 -13.83
N VAL A 108 -1.59 13.13 -12.89
CA VAL A 108 -1.89 13.83 -11.64
C VAL A 108 -1.89 15.33 -11.90
N THR A 109 -3.04 15.98 -11.77
CA THR A 109 -3.22 17.43 -11.99
C THR A 109 -3.23 18.25 -10.71
N GLY A 110 -3.44 17.59 -9.56
CA GLY A 110 -3.46 18.22 -8.25
C GLY A 110 -3.11 17.22 -7.16
N SER A 111 -2.55 17.73 -6.06
CA SER A 111 -2.27 16.94 -4.87
C SER A 111 -2.40 17.81 -3.63
N LYS A 112 -3.05 17.29 -2.59
CA LYS A 112 -3.13 17.93 -1.27
C LYS A 112 -3.14 16.90 -0.16
N ILE A 113 -2.73 17.31 1.03
CA ILE A 113 -2.83 16.49 2.23
C ILE A 113 -4.14 16.78 2.94
N VAL A 114 -4.92 15.73 3.17
CA VAL A 114 -6.17 15.78 3.94
C VAL A 114 -6.02 15.04 5.27
N THR A 115 -6.98 15.23 6.16
CA THR A 115 -7.01 14.56 7.47
C THR A 115 -8.19 13.61 7.51
N ILE A 116 -7.91 12.33 7.75
CA ILE A 116 -8.92 11.28 7.94
C ILE A 116 -9.20 11.17 9.43
N LYS A 117 -10.47 11.25 9.82
CA LYS A 117 -10.97 11.24 11.20
C LYS A 117 -11.86 10.02 11.44
N PRO A 118 -11.28 8.82 11.47
CA PRO A 118 -12.03 7.59 11.69
C PRO A 118 -12.68 7.57 13.08
N LYS A 119 -13.86 6.94 13.19
CA LYS A 119 -14.54 6.78 14.47
C LYS A 119 -13.76 5.83 15.38
N GLY A 120 -13.45 6.29 16.59
CA GLY A 120 -12.78 5.47 17.61
C GLY A 120 -11.28 5.27 17.40
N LEU A 121 -10.68 5.94 16.42
CA LEU A 121 -9.24 5.88 16.13
C LEU A 121 -8.65 7.31 16.04
N PRO A 122 -7.33 7.47 16.27
CA PRO A 122 -6.68 8.76 16.08
C PRO A 122 -6.78 9.27 14.63
N ALA A 123 -6.97 10.57 14.48
CA ALA A 123 -6.91 11.21 13.17
C ALA A 123 -5.51 11.12 12.56
N HIS A 124 -5.42 10.92 11.25
CA HIS A 124 -4.15 10.83 10.54
C HIS A 124 -4.20 11.55 9.19
N LYS A 125 -3.04 11.67 8.54
CA LYS A 125 -2.90 12.38 7.26
C LYS A 125 -2.91 11.39 6.09
N ALA A 126 -3.64 11.74 5.04
CA ALA A 126 -3.68 11.02 3.77
C ALA A 126 -3.43 12.00 2.61
N ALA A 127 -2.92 11.48 1.49
CA ALA A 127 -2.72 12.25 0.27
C ALA A 127 -3.93 12.09 -0.64
N LEU A 128 -4.48 13.21 -1.10
CA LEU A 128 -5.58 13.27 -2.05
C LEU A 128 -5.07 13.82 -3.37
N LEU A 129 -5.19 13.02 -4.42
CA LEU A 129 -4.77 13.34 -5.78
C LEU A 129 -6.00 13.67 -6.63
N THR A 130 -5.85 14.68 -7.49
CA THR A 130 -6.74 14.91 -8.63
C THR A 130 -6.10 14.28 -9.85
N LEU A 131 -6.89 13.47 -10.56
CA LEU A 131 -6.48 12.68 -11.71
C LEU A 131 -7.23 13.16 -12.95
N THR A 132 -6.57 13.13 -14.10
CA THR A 132 -7.20 13.29 -15.40
C THR A 132 -6.69 12.21 -16.35
N HIS A 133 -7.53 11.75 -17.27
CA HIS A 133 -7.05 10.88 -18.33
C HIS A 133 -6.20 11.68 -19.32
N GLU A 134 -5.07 11.15 -19.76
CA GLU A 134 -4.17 11.84 -20.71
C GLU A 134 -4.86 12.21 -22.03
N ARG A 135 -5.93 11.48 -22.39
CA ARG A 135 -6.76 11.75 -23.58
C ARG A 135 -7.93 12.70 -23.33
N GLY A 136 -8.07 13.26 -22.11
CA GLY A 136 -9.13 14.20 -21.74
C GLY A 136 -10.50 13.57 -21.46
N GLU A 137 -10.56 12.25 -21.27
CA GLU A 137 -11.80 11.46 -21.18
C GLU A 137 -12.45 11.44 -19.78
N GLY A 138 -12.07 12.34 -18.90
CA GLY A 138 -12.67 12.48 -17.57
C GLY A 138 -11.67 12.83 -16.48
N GLU A 139 -12.20 13.34 -15.37
CA GLU A 139 -11.45 13.56 -14.13
C GLU A 139 -11.75 12.47 -13.11
N GLY A 140 -10.89 12.34 -12.11
CA GLY A 140 -11.18 11.56 -10.92
C GLY A 140 -10.37 12.03 -9.72
N VAL A 141 -10.60 11.37 -8.60
CA VAL A 141 -9.84 11.60 -7.37
C VAL A 141 -9.34 10.29 -6.79
N MET A 142 -8.19 10.34 -6.14
CA MET A 142 -7.62 9.21 -5.43
C MET A 142 -7.10 9.66 -4.08
N LEU A 143 -7.66 9.09 -3.02
CA LEU A 143 -7.16 9.21 -1.66
C LEU A 143 -6.27 8.01 -1.36
N TYR A 144 -5.08 8.24 -0.80
CA TYR A 144 -4.20 7.16 -0.39
C TYR A 144 -3.37 7.48 0.84
N TRP A 145 -2.94 6.43 1.55
CA TRP A 145 -1.98 6.50 2.64
C TRP A 145 -1.27 5.15 2.81
N PHE A 146 -0.24 5.16 3.65
CA PHE A 146 0.50 3.96 4.01
C PHE A 146 0.37 3.66 5.49
N TYR A 147 0.19 2.38 5.82
CA TYR A 147 0.41 1.86 7.15
C TYR A 147 1.84 1.35 7.25
N ILE A 148 2.66 2.00 8.06
CA ILE A 148 4.06 1.62 8.27
C ILE A 148 4.33 1.65 9.77
N ALA A 149 4.81 0.53 10.32
CA ALA A 149 5.15 0.39 11.74
C ALA A 149 4.03 0.86 12.69
N GLY A 150 2.77 0.52 12.38
CA GLY A 150 1.61 0.86 13.19
C GLY A 150 1.13 2.32 13.07
N ARG A 151 1.61 3.06 12.06
CA ARG A 151 1.21 4.46 11.83
C ARG A 151 0.75 4.67 10.39
N SER A 152 -0.28 5.51 10.24
CA SER A 152 -0.75 5.97 8.93
C SER A 152 0.01 7.22 8.50
N VAL A 153 0.65 7.19 7.33
CA VAL A 153 1.42 8.29 6.76
C VAL A 153 1.02 8.59 5.31
N PRO A 154 0.96 9.87 4.89
CA PRO A 154 0.50 10.22 3.55
C PRO A 154 1.56 10.02 2.47
N VAL A 155 2.84 10.02 2.85
CA VAL A 155 3.98 9.85 1.93
C VAL A 155 5.06 8.98 2.58
N MET A 156 5.79 8.22 1.76
CA MET A 156 6.80 7.28 2.25
C MET A 156 8.17 7.89 2.58
N GLY A 157 8.48 9.10 2.11
CA GLY A 157 9.85 9.66 2.09
C GLY A 157 10.61 9.56 3.43
N GLY A 158 10.14 10.25 4.47
CA GLY A 158 10.77 10.19 5.80
C GLY A 158 10.54 8.87 6.54
N SER A 159 9.47 8.15 6.18
CA SER A 159 9.03 6.93 6.85
C SER A 159 9.91 5.72 6.49
N LYS A 160 10.49 5.68 5.29
CA LYS A 160 11.44 4.62 4.88
C LYS A 160 12.72 4.61 5.70
N VAL A 161 13.31 5.79 5.93
CA VAL A 161 14.55 5.91 6.75
C VAL A 161 14.30 5.43 8.17
N ARG A 162 13.14 5.76 8.74
CA ARG A 162 12.78 5.32 10.08
C ARG A 162 12.42 3.83 10.13
N ALA A 163 11.69 3.31 9.16
CA ALA A 163 11.40 1.88 9.08
C ALA A 163 12.69 1.06 8.95
N LEU A 164 13.66 1.54 8.16
CA LEU A 164 15.00 0.96 8.10
C LEU A 164 15.72 1.07 9.45
N TRP A 165 15.62 2.19 10.15
CA TRP A 165 16.20 2.36 11.48
C TRP A 165 15.59 1.40 12.51
N ASP A 166 14.26 1.26 12.53
CA ASP A 166 13.52 0.35 13.40
C ASP A 166 13.82 -1.12 13.04
N GLN A 167 14.05 -1.43 11.76
CA GLN A 167 14.50 -2.74 11.30
C GLN A 167 15.93 -3.07 11.75
N MET A 168 16.82 -2.08 11.73
CA MET A 168 18.23 -2.25 12.08
C MET A 168 18.49 -2.29 13.60
N PHE A 169 17.72 -1.53 14.39
CA PHE A 169 17.98 -1.34 15.82
C PHE A 169 16.78 -1.70 16.72
N GLY A 170 15.72 -2.29 16.17
CA GLY A 170 14.47 -2.59 16.87
C GLY A 170 13.85 -3.94 16.51
N GLU A 171 12.52 -3.97 16.34
CA GLU A 171 11.65 -5.17 16.35
C GLU A 171 11.64 -5.99 15.03
N GLY A 172 12.54 -5.72 14.08
CA GLY A 172 12.57 -6.41 12.77
C GLY A 172 11.61 -5.81 11.74
N ILE A 173 11.40 -6.52 10.61
CA ILE A 173 10.56 -6.04 9.49
C ILE A 173 9.08 -6.13 9.89
N LYS A 174 8.44 -4.98 10.05
CA LYS A 174 6.99 -4.90 10.25
C LYS A 174 6.27 -4.90 8.91
N PRO A 175 5.14 -5.62 8.79
CA PRO A 175 4.34 -5.57 7.58
C PRO A 175 3.82 -4.15 7.37
N SER A 176 3.68 -3.76 6.12
CA SER A 176 3.23 -2.43 5.70
C SER A 176 2.08 -2.58 4.72
N ALA A 177 1.20 -1.59 4.70
CA ALA A 177 0.09 -1.56 3.76
C ALA A 177 0.05 -0.25 2.99
N LYS A 178 -0.44 -0.29 1.75
CA LYS A 178 -0.91 0.88 1.01
C LYS A 178 -2.42 0.75 0.85
N VAL A 179 -3.15 1.75 1.30
CA VAL A 179 -4.60 1.85 1.09
C VAL A 179 -4.88 2.93 0.06
N MET A 180 -5.78 2.64 -0.87
CA MET A 180 -6.22 3.57 -1.90
C MET A 180 -7.74 3.52 -2.03
N VAL A 181 -8.36 4.68 -2.08
CA VAL A 181 -9.79 4.88 -2.37
C VAL A 181 -9.88 5.85 -3.55
N GLN A 182 -10.47 5.43 -4.65
CA GLN A 182 -10.51 6.20 -5.89
C GLN A 182 -11.92 6.27 -6.46
N MET A 183 -12.25 7.38 -7.12
CA MET A 183 -13.47 7.56 -7.90
C MET A 183 -13.08 8.14 -9.27
N PHE A 184 -13.49 7.47 -10.35
CA PHE A 184 -13.24 7.86 -11.72
C PHE A 184 -14.23 7.15 -12.67
N PRO A 185 -14.86 7.84 -13.66
CA PRO A 185 -14.85 9.27 -13.84
C PRO A 185 -15.75 9.97 -12.80
N ILE A 186 -15.52 11.27 -12.57
CA ILE A 186 -16.34 12.10 -11.68
C ILE A 186 -16.95 13.29 -12.44
N TYR A 187 -18.14 13.70 -12.02
CA TYR A 187 -18.81 14.90 -12.56
C TYR A 187 -18.54 16.15 -11.71
N ASP A 188 -18.53 16.00 -10.38
CA ASP A 188 -18.23 17.06 -9.44
C ASP A 188 -17.08 16.66 -8.51
N ARG A 189 -15.99 17.44 -8.58
CA ARG A 189 -14.76 17.16 -7.85
C ARG A 189 -14.96 17.28 -6.35
N ASP A 190 -15.62 18.33 -5.90
CA ASP A 190 -15.77 18.62 -4.47
C ASP A 190 -16.65 17.56 -3.79
N SER A 191 -17.69 17.08 -4.46
CA SER A 191 -18.50 15.95 -3.97
C SER A 191 -17.71 14.65 -3.95
N ALA A 192 -16.97 14.32 -5.02
CA ALA A 192 -16.17 13.10 -5.07
C ALA A 192 -15.08 13.07 -3.98
N GLU A 193 -14.41 14.20 -3.73
CA GLU A 193 -13.43 14.30 -2.64
C GLU A 193 -14.05 14.02 -1.26
N LYS A 194 -15.25 14.56 -1.01
CA LYS A 194 -15.98 14.29 0.25
C LYS A 194 -16.36 12.83 0.36
N LEU A 195 -16.83 12.21 -0.73
CA LEU A 195 -17.26 10.82 -0.75
C LEU A 195 -16.08 9.85 -0.52
N VAL A 196 -14.92 10.07 -1.15
CA VAL A 196 -13.75 9.21 -0.89
C VAL A 196 -13.23 9.35 0.55
N ILE A 197 -13.29 10.55 1.13
CA ILE A 197 -12.90 10.78 2.52
C ILE A 197 -13.90 10.10 3.48
N ASP A 198 -15.21 10.30 3.26
CA ASP A 198 -16.27 9.69 4.07
C ASP A 198 -16.16 8.16 4.07
N LEU A 199 -16.04 7.56 2.88
CA LEU A 199 -15.89 6.11 2.76
C LEU A 199 -14.61 5.61 3.44
N ALA A 200 -13.49 6.33 3.30
CA ALA A 200 -12.25 5.98 3.97
C ALA A 200 -12.39 6.03 5.50
N GLU A 201 -12.97 7.09 6.06
CA GLU A 201 -13.20 7.24 7.50
C GLU A 201 -14.09 6.13 8.07
N LYS A 202 -15.07 5.68 7.28
CA LYS A 202 -16.00 4.58 7.63
C LYS A 202 -15.33 3.20 7.59
N LEU A 203 -14.48 2.95 6.62
CA LEU A 203 -13.77 1.67 6.48
C LEU A 203 -12.57 1.54 7.42
N GLU A 204 -11.96 2.66 7.81
CA GLU A 204 -10.70 2.70 8.52
C GLU A 204 -10.68 1.92 9.84
N PRO A 205 -11.73 1.90 10.69
CA PRO A 205 -11.74 1.05 11.88
C PRO A 205 -11.56 -0.43 11.55
N SER A 206 -12.24 -0.92 10.52
CA SER A 206 -12.15 -2.32 10.08
C SER A 206 -10.81 -2.62 9.41
N MET A 207 -10.31 -1.70 8.58
CA MET A 207 -9.00 -1.84 7.95
C MET A 207 -7.88 -1.84 9.00
N HIS A 208 -7.94 -0.95 9.98
CA HIS A 208 -6.97 -0.91 11.07
C HIS A 208 -6.96 -2.21 11.87
N GLU A 209 -8.12 -2.79 12.18
CA GLU A 209 -8.21 -4.08 12.88
C GLU A 209 -7.57 -5.21 12.08
N VAL A 210 -7.78 -5.26 10.76
CA VAL A 210 -7.15 -6.27 9.89
C VAL A 210 -5.65 -6.06 9.79
N LEU A 211 -5.21 -4.82 9.55
CA LEU A 211 -3.80 -4.49 9.27
C LEU A 211 -2.91 -4.44 10.52
N SER A 212 -3.50 -4.41 11.72
CA SER A 212 -2.78 -4.45 13.00
C SER A 212 -2.54 -5.87 13.53
N LYS A 213 -3.19 -6.88 12.95
CA LYS A 213 -2.99 -8.29 13.32
C LYS A 213 -1.62 -8.79 12.83
N GLU A 214 -1.07 -9.78 13.53
CA GLU A 214 0.13 -10.45 13.03
C GLU A 214 -0.19 -11.19 11.73
N PRO A 215 0.53 -10.91 10.64
CA PRO A 215 0.25 -11.50 9.34
C PRO A 215 0.62 -12.98 9.33
N ARG A 216 -0.12 -13.76 8.54
CA ARG A 216 0.25 -15.14 8.20
C ARG A 216 1.12 -15.16 6.97
N TYR A 217 1.94 -16.21 6.85
CA TYR A 217 2.88 -16.37 5.74
C TYR A 217 2.70 -17.71 5.04
N GLU A 218 2.90 -17.72 3.72
CA GLU A 218 2.99 -18.96 2.93
C GLU A 218 4.08 -18.86 1.85
N PRO A 219 4.53 -19.99 1.28
CA PRO A 219 5.42 -19.98 0.13
C PRO A 219 4.81 -19.25 -1.06
N SER A 220 5.56 -18.34 -1.70
CA SER A 220 5.03 -17.48 -2.76
C SER A 220 4.47 -18.26 -3.97
N ASP A 221 5.01 -19.45 -4.26
CA ASP A 221 4.60 -20.34 -5.35
C ASP A 221 3.32 -21.14 -5.03
N ALA A 222 2.96 -21.28 -3.76
CA ALA A 222 1.80 -22.07 -3.34
C ALA A 222 0.47 -21.43 -3.79
N LEU A 223 0.34 -20.09 -3.73
CA LEU A 223 -0.86 -19.40 -4.21
C LEU A 223 -1.02 -19.54 -5.73
N ILE A 224 0.07 -19.29 -6.47
CA ILE A 224 0.05 -19.34 -7.93
C ILE A 224 -0.38 -20.72 -8.41
N LYS A 225 0.20 -21.78 -7.83
CA LYS A 225 -0.21 -23.16 -8.12
C LYS A 225 -1.67 -23.45 -7.79
N ARG A 226 -2.24 -22.86 -6.73
CA ARG A 226 -3.66 -23.02 -6.39
C ARG A 226 -4.57 -22.33 -7.40
N LEU A 227 -4.26 -21.09 -7.77
CA LEU A 227 -5.05 -20.31 -8.73
C LEU A 227 -5.01 -20.90 -10.13
N GLU A 228 -3.84 -21.36 -10.59
CA GLU A 228 -3.69 -22.04 -11.88
C GLU A 228 -4.50 -23.35 -11.92
N ARG A 229 -4.57 -24.09 -10.79
CA ARG A 229 -5.43 -25.27 -10.69
C ARG A 229 -6.93 -24.94 -10.74
N GLN A 230 -7.34 -23.85 -10.11
CA GLN A 230 -8.75 -23.42 -10.11
C GLN A 230 -9.18 -22.97 -11.51
N GLN A 231 -8.36 -22.18 -12.21
CA GLN A 231 -8.65 -21.79 -13.59
C GLN A 231 -8.81 -23.00 -14.53
N ASN A 232 -7.92 -23.99 -14.42
CA ASN A 232 -7.98 -25.20 -15.25
C ASN A 232 -9.18 -26.13 -14.92
N GLN A 233 -9.91 -25.89 -13.82
CA GLN A 233 -11.12 -26.64 -13.46
C GLN A 233 -12.40 -25.97 -13.96
N ASP A 234 -12.33 -24.69 -14.32
CA ASP A 234 -13.45 -23.89 -14.81
C ASP A 234 -13.49 -23.80 -16.36
N GLU A 235 -12.52 -24.43 -17.05
CA GLU A 235 -12.44 -24.61 -18.51
C GLU A 235 -12.92 -26.01 -18.94
#